data_AF-A0A6G1R2Q2-F1
#
_entry.id   AF-A0A6G1R2Q2-F1
#
_cell.length_a   1.000
_cell.length_b   1.000
_cell.length_c   1.000
_cell.angle_alpha   90.00
_cell.angle_beta   90.00
_cell.angle_gamma   90.00
#
_symmetry.space_group_name_H-M   'P 1'
#
loop_
_entity.id
_entity.type
_entity.pdbx_description
1 polymer ?
#
loop_
_entity_poly.entity_id
_entity_poly.type
_entity_poly.pdbx_seq_one_letter_code
_entity_poly.pdbx_strand_id
1 'polypeptide(L)'
;DGDAEKSNTTDSEDELRKEDERDLHNTQLKAKRKQPSEKNTSDSSVAVPCSLPVWCPKELKRSPRDITELDVVLAEFEETAADYRQSIESNLGRRAVDGFCSAFRDQITDLIADVQELKNTKKKNAKVITDIKKKRQRLLQLRDKLIGAETRMIKLQREYTELQERKSSLQQATELLTDLKELQQDCLDYREENPKGKVVYGTSSLPALLLESRGIL
;
A
#
# COMPACT_ATOMS: atom_id res chain seq x y z
N ASP A 1 21.54 47.58 -36.08
CA ASP A 1 21.84 46.22 -36.55
C ASP A 1 21.51 45.27 -35.41
N GLY A 2 20.28 44.77 -35.30
CA GLY A 2 19.56 44.05 -36.36
C GLY A 2 20.02 42.60 -36.29
N ASP A 3 19.19 41.57 -36.33
CA ASP A 3 17.76 41.43 -36.57
C ASP A 3 17.48 39.93 -36.36
N ALA A 4 16.20 39.58 -36.39
CA ALA A 4 15.68 38.30 -36.86
C ALA A 4 15.68 37.11 -35.89
N GLU A 5 14.50 36.94 -35.32
CA GLU A 5 13.70 35.71 -35.39
C GLU A 5 14.19 34.68 -36.43
N LYS A 6 14.29 33.41 -36.01
CA LYS A 6 13.71 32.31 -36.78
C LYS A 6 13.43 31.10 -35.92
N SER A 7 12.15 30.92 -35.64
CA SER A 7 11.51 29.63 -35.43
C SER A 7 11.81 28.67 -36.60
N ASN A 8 12.05 27.40 -36.27
CA ASN A 8 11.52 26.22 -36.98
C ASN A 8 11.89 24.96 -36.17
N THR A 9 10.95 24.30 -35.49
CA THR A 9 10.09 23.17 -35.93
C THR A 9 10.72 21.80 -35.66
N THR A 10 9.85 20.91 -35.17
CA THR A 10 9.88 19.43 -35.10
C THR A 10 10.59 18.72 -33.95
N ASP A 11 9.80 17.79 -33.36
CA ASP A 11 10.14 16.61 -32.55
C ASP A 11 10.52 16.86 -31.07
N SER A 12 9.94 16.22 -30.05
CA SER A 12 9.19 14.95 -29.98
C SER A 12 8.20 14.98 -28.81
N GLU A 13 6.90 14.80 -29.08
CA GLU A 13 5.89 14.51 -28.05
C GLU A 13 5.78 13.00 -27.73
N ASP A 14 6.83 12.21 -27.98
CA ASP A 14 6.76 10.74 -27.95
C ASP A 14 7.70 10.05 -26.93
N GLU A 15 8.12 10.77 -25.89
CA GLU A 15 8.93 10.24 -24.78
C GLU A 15 8.25 10.33 -23.41
N LEU A 16 6.97 9.94 -23.32
CA LEU A 16 6.32 9.81 -21.99
C LEU A 16 5.41 8.59 -21.85
N ARG A 17 5.59 7.57 -22.69
CA ARG A 17 4.76 6.35 -22.68
C ARG A 17 5.54 5.03 -22.75
N LYS A 18 6.77 4.98 -22.25
CA LYS A 18 7.55 3.72 -22.23
C LYS A 18 8.28 3.48 -20.91
N GLU A 19 7.56 3.54 -19.79
CA GLU A 19 8.15 3.06 -18.52
C GLU A 19 7.13 2.41 -17.57
N ASP A 20 6.11 1.73 -18.11
CA ASP A 20 5.12 0.99 -17.30
C ASP A 20 4.86 -0.46 -17.76
N GLU A 21 5.69 -1.02 -18.64
CA GLU A 21 5.48 -2.39 -19.19
C GLU A 21 6.70 -3.32 -19.08
N ARG A 22 7.45 -3.26 -17.97
CA ARG A 22 8.48 -4.27 -17.71
C ARG A 22 8.54 -4.65 -16.24
N ASP A 23 7.52 -5.37 -15.76
CA ASP A 23 7.62 -6.16 -14.52
C ASP A 23 6.47 -7.20 -14.37
N LEU A 24 6.15 -7.94 -15.43
CA LEU A 24 5.19 -9.06 -15.35
C LEU A 24 5.56 -10.20 -16.30
N HIS A 25 6.71 -10.84 -16.11
CA HIS A 25 6.95 -12.17 -16.69
C HIS A 25 7.83 -13.02 -15.79
N ASN A 26 7.25 -13.58 -14.73
CA ASN A 26 7.77 -14.81 -14.15
C ASN A 26 6.65 -15.61 -13.46
N THR A 27 5.79 -16.23 -14.28
CA THR A 27 4.84 -17.23 -13.80
C THR A 27 5.11 -18.55 -14.50
N GLN A 28 5.69 -19.46 -13.72
CA GLN A 28 6.02 -20.84 -14.02
C GLN A 28 4.95 -21.57 -14.85
N LEU A 29 5.39 -22.06 -16.01
CA LEU A 29 4.83 -23.21 -16.70
C LEU A 29 4.88 -24.43 -15.77
N LYS A 30 3.74 -24.96 -15.34
CA LYS A 30 3.63 -26.35 -14.87
C LYS A 30 2.81 -27.15 -15.86
N ALA A 31 3.55 -27.73 -16.80
CA ALA A 31 3.05 -28.76 -17.69
C ALA A 31 2.56 -29.96 -16.89
N LYS A 32 1.33 -30.40 -17.20
CA LYS A 32 0.84 -31.75 -16.92
C LYS A 32 1.83 -32.74 -17.56
N ARG A 33 2.56 -33.51 -16.75
CA ARG A 33 3.20 -34.75 -17.18
C ARG A 33 2.46 -35.92 -16.58
N LYS A 34 1.75 -36.64 -17.45
CA LYS A 34 1.31 -38.02 -17.23
C LYS A 34 2.44 -38.98 -17.63
N GLN A 35 2.35 -40.20 -17.08
CA GLN A 35 2.98 -41.48 -17.44
C GLN A 35 4.35 -41.84 -16.84
N PRO A 36 4.70 -43.16 -16.73
CA PRO A 36 3.89 -44.38 -16.98
C PRO A 36 3.86 -45.38 -15.81
N SER A 37 2.93 -46.33 -15.92
CA SER A 37 2.86 -47.57 -15.15
C SER A 37 4.01 -48.49 -15.57
N GLU A 38 4.82 -48.92 -14.61
CA GLU A 38 5.69 -50.09 -14.75
C GLU A 38 5.24 -51.16 -13.75
N LYS A 39 4.70 -52.22 -14.32
CA LYS A 39 4.53 -53.54 -13.72
C LYS A 39 5.92 -54.15 -13.59
N ASN A 40 6.32 -54.59 -12.39
CA ASN A 40 7.17 -55.77 -12.21
C ASN A 40 7.16 -56.29 -10.76
N THR A 41 6.82 -57.58 -10.67
CA THR A 41 7.29 -58.61 -9.73
C THR A 41 7.20 -58.38 -8.23
N SER A 42 6.20 -59.06 -7.67
CA SER A 42 6.14 -59.74 -6.37
C SER A 42 7.43 -59.75 -5.56
N ASP A 43 7.36 -59.21 -4.34
CA ASP A 43 7.85 -59.96 -3.19
C ASP A 43 6.86 -59.85 -2.03
N SER A 44 6.56 -61.00 -1.45
CA SER A 44 5.49 -61.23 -0.49
C SER A 44 5.95 -60.77 0.89
N SER A 45 5.64 -59.54 1.26
CA SER A 45 5.52 -59.16 2.68
C SER A 45 4.04 -59.00 2.97
N VAL A 46 3.48 -59.96 3.71
CA VAL A 46 2.17 -59.80 4.35
C VAL A 46 2.33 -58.73 5.42
N ALA A 47 2.32 -57.47 5.00
CA ALA A 47 2.04 -56.37 5.89
C ALA A 47 0.55 -56.48 6.20
N VAL A 48 0.25 -57.21 7.29
CA VAL A 48 -1.05 -57.13 7.93
C VAL A 48 -1.33 -55.64 8.13
N PRO A 49 -2.43 -55.09 7.61
CA PRO A 49 -2.81 -53.73 7.95
C PRO A 49 -3.19 -53.75 9.43
N CYS A 50 -2.23 -53.44 10.31
CA CYS A 50 -2.51 -53.15 11.70
C CYS A 50 -3.32 -51.86 11.73
N SER A 51 -4.64 -52.01 11.68
CA SER A 51 -5.57 -50.92 11.97
C SER A 51 -5.47 -50.66 13.46
N LEU A 52 -4.66 -49.67 13.85
CA LEU A 52 -4.60 -49.25 15.24
C LEU A 52 -5.91 -48.52 15.59
N PRO A 53 -6.57 -48.87 16.70
CA PRO A 53 -7.74 -48.14 17.16
C PRO A 53 -7.33 -46.69 17.46
N VAL A 54 -8.15 -45.75 17.01
CA VAL A 54 -7.95 -44.31 17.28
C VAL A 54 -9.02 -43.86 18.24
N TRP A 55 -8.62 -43.20 19.31
CA TRP A 55 -9.54 -42.62 20.25
C TRP A 55 -10.25 -41.42 19.61
N CYS A 56 -11.56 -41.54 19.44
CA CYS A 56 -12.40 -40.50 18.86
C CYS A 56 -13.70 -40.43 19.66
N PRO A 57 -13.82 -39.50 20.63
CA PRO A 57 -15.05 -39.32 21.38
C PRO A 57 -16.18 -38.91 20.43
N LYS A 58 -17.36 -39.53 20.56
CA LYS A 58 -18.53 -39.30 19.69
C LYS A 58 -19.00 -37.85 19.71
N GLU A 59 -18.80 -37.13 20.81
CA GLU A 59 -19.18 -35.71 20.91
C GLU A 59 -18.21 -34.78 20.15
N LEU A 60 -16.99 -35.23 19.84
CA LEU A 60 -15.96 -34.35 19.30
C LEU A 60 -15.67 -34.68 17.83
N LYS A 61 -16.44 -34.03 16.95
CA LYS A 61 -16.26 -34.10 15.49
C LYS A 61 -14.94 -33.44 15.07
N ARG A 62 -13.84 -34.18 15.14
CA ARG A 62 -12.52 -33.77 14.68
C ARG A 62 -12.31 -34.18 13.22
N SER A 63 -11.50 -33.41 12.49
CA SER A 63 -11.09 -33.84 11.16
C SER A 63 -10.04 -34.96 11.28
N PRO A 64 -9.93 -35.90 10.32
CA PRO A 64 -8.89 -36.92 10.34
C PRO A 64 -7.46 -36.37 10.37
N ARG A 65 -7.27 -35.10 9.97
CA ARG A 65 -5.98 -34.39 10.00
C ARG A 65 -5.63 -33.80 11.38
N ASP A 66 -6.57 -33.86 12.32
CA ASP A 66 -6.39 -33.38 13.69
C ASP A 66 -6.22 -34.53 14.69
N ILE A 67 -6.21 -35.78 14.20
CA ILE A 67 -5.82 -36.97 14.97
C ILE A 67 -4.31 -36.90 15.20
N THR A 68 -3.92 -37.15 16.45
CA THR A 68 -2.55 -37.09 16.94
C THR A 68 -2.12 -38.43 17.54
N GLU A 69 -0.83 -38.57 17.82
CA GLU A 69 -0.29 -39.75 18.50
C GLU A 69 -0.94 -39.97 19.87
N LEU A 70 -1.35 -38.90 20.56
CA LEU A 70 -2.07 -38.98 21.83
C LEU A 70 -3.43 -39.68 21.69
N ASP A 71 -4.12 -39.50 20.57
CA ASP A 71 -5.39 -40.19 20.31
C ASP A 71 -5.16 -41.70 20.11
N VAL A 72 -4.02 -42.12 19.59
CA VAL A 72 -3.65 -43.55 19.46
C VAL A 72 -3.22 -44.11 20.81
N VAL A 73 -2.36 -43.40 21.54
CA VAL A 73 -1.89 -43.80 22.88
C VAL A 73 -3.07 -43.95 23.84
N LEU A 74 -4.05 -43.05 23.77
CA LEU A 74 -5.22 -43.12 24.64
C LEU A 74 -6.11 -44.33 24.33
N ALA A 75 -6.29 -44.68 23.05
CA ALA A 75 -7.04 -45.88 22.67
C ALA A 75 -6.35 -47.16 23.16
N GLU A 76 -5.05 -47.29 22.90
CA GLU A 76 -4.27 -48.47 23.32
C GLU A 76 -4.21 -48.58 24.85
N PHE A 77 -4.10 -47.44 25.54
CA PHE A 77 -4.13 -47.38 26.99
C PHE A 77 -5.47 -47.84 27.55
N GLU A 78 -6.59 -47.39 26.98
CA GLU A 78 -7.94 -47.80 27.43
C GLU A 78 -8.15 -49.31 27.25
N GLU A 79 -7.68 -49.88 26.14
CA GLU A 79 -7.72 -51.33 25.89
C GLU A 79 -6.85 -52.11 26.89
N THR A 80 -5.58 -51.72 27.03
CA THR A 80 -4.64 -52.37 27.96
C THR A 80 -5.11 -52.26 29.41
N ALA A 81 -5.67 -51.11 29.80
CA ALA A 81 -6.21 -50.88 31.14
C ALA A 81 -7.43 -51.75 31.43
N ALA A 82 -8.31 -51.97 30.44
CA ALA A 82 -9.47 -52.84 30.57
C ALA A 82 -9.04 -54.30 30.80
N ASP A 83 -8.09 -54.79 30.01
CA ASP A 83 -7.54 -56.15 30.13
C ASP A 83 -6.85 -56.35 31.48
N TYR A 84 -5.99 -55.41 31.89
CA TYR A 84 -5.31 -55.47 33.18
C TYR A 84 -6.31 -55.47 34.32
N ARG A 85 -7.32 -54.60 34.29
CA ARG A 85 -8.37 -54.54 35.31
C ARG A 85 -9.13 -55.87 35.43
N GLN A 86 -9.42 -56.54 34.31
CA GLN A 86 -10.13 -57.81 34.32
C GLN A 86 -9.31 -58.93 34.98
N SER A 87 -7.98 -58.86 34.89
CA SER A 87 -7.06 -59.80 35.55
C SER A 87 -6.96 -59.63 37.07
N ILE A 88 -7.40 -58.49 37.62
CA ILE A 88 -7.31 -58.21 39.07
C ILE A 88 -8.48 -58.87 39.81
N GLU A 89 -8.17 -59.79 40.71
CA GLU A 89 -9.15 -60.48 41.55
C GLU A 89 -9.71 -59.59 42.67
N SER A 90 -8.91 -58.65 43.18
CA SER A 90 -9.30 -57.80 44.31
C SER A 90 -10.19 -56.62 43.88
N ASN A 91 -11.32 -56.44 44.56
CA ASN A 91 -12.22 -55.31 44.30
C ASN A 91 -11.59 -53.95 44.67
N LEU A 92 -10.71 -53.94 45.68
CA LEU A 92 -9.97 -52.72 46.04
C LEU A 92 -8.95 -52.35 44.96
N GLY A 93 -8.21 -53.33 44.42
CA GLY A 93 -7.26 -53.11 43.33
C GLY A 93 -7.94 -52.63 42.05
N ARG A 94 -9.09 -53.21 41.68
CA ARG A 94 -9.88 -52.73 40.53
C ARG A 94 -10.27 -51.26 40.66
N ARG A 95 -10.75 -50.85 41.84
CA ARG A 95 -11.11 -49.43 42.10
C ARG A 95 -9.91 -48.49 42.06
N ALA A 96 -8.75 -48.92 42.55
CA ALA A 96 -7.53 -48.12 42.50
C ALA A 96 -7.07 -47.89 41.05
N VAL A 97 -7.11 -48.94 40.22
CA VAL A 97 -6.81 -48.85 38.78
C VAL A 97 -7.82 -47.98 38.06
N ASP A 98 -9.12 -48.13 38.33
CA ASP A 98 -10.18 -47.28 37.73
C ASP A 98 -9.95 -45.79 38.03
N GLY A 99 -9.57 -45.46 39.27
CA GLY A 99 -9.25 -44.09 39.67
C GLY A 99 -8.04 -43.54 38.91
N PHE A 100 -6.97 -44.33 38.80
CA PHE A 100 -5.78 -43.96 38.04
C PHE A 100 -6.08 -43.78 36.55
N CYS A 101 -6.74 -44.75 35.91
CA CYS A 101 -7.06 -44.72 34.49
C CYS A 101 -8.00 -43.57 34.14
N SER A 102 -8.96 -43.26 35.01
CA SER A 102 -9.84 -42.10 34.82
C SER A 102 -9.04 -40.80 34.88
N ALA A 103 -8.20 -40.61 35.91
CA ALA A 103 -7.37 -39.42 36.03
C ALA A 103 -6.39 -39.26 34.86
N PHE A 104 -5.79 -40.35 34.39
CA PHE A 104 -4.89 -40.33 33.24
C PHE A 104 -5.62 -39.99 31.94
N ARG A 105 -6.78 -40.62 31.69
CA ARG A 105 -7.62 -40.33 30.51
C ARG A 105 -8.01 -38.85 30.48
N ASP A 106 -8.44 -38.31 31.61
CA ASP A 106 -8.86 -36.92 31.71
C ASP A 106 -7.68 -35.98 31.39
N GLN A 107 -6.48 -36.24 31.94
CA GLN A 107 -5.26 -35.48 31.62
C GLN A 107 -4.88 -35.52 30.13
N ILE A 108 -4.91 -36.70 29.50
CA ILE A 108 -4.58 -36.83 28.07
C ILE A 108 -5.65 -36.16 27.21
N THR A 109 -6.92 -36.28 27.59
CA THR A 109 -8.04 -35.63 26.89
C THR A 109 -7.91 -34.11 26.93
N ASP A 110 -7.59 -33.54 28.10
CA ASP A 110 -7.34 -32.10 28.26
C ASP A 110 -6.15 -31.66 27.41
N LEU A 111 -5.05 -32.42 27.42
CA LEU A 111 -3.87 -32.12 26.61
C LEU A 111 -4.17 -32.14 25.10
N ILE A 112 -4.99 -33.09 24.61
CA ILE A 112 -5.43 -33.11 23.21
C ILE A 112 -6.24 -31.84 22.88
N ALA A 113 -7.14 -31.42 23.78
CA ALA A 113 -7.93 -30.21 23.60
C ALA A 113 -7.06 -28.95 23.53
N ASP A 114 -6.09 -28.81 24.45
CA ASP A 114 -5.14 -27.69 24.50
C ASP A 114 -4.29 -27.59 23.23
N VAL A 115 -3.80 -28.72 22.72
CA VAL A 115 -3.02 -28.77 21.47
C VAL A 115 -3.86 -28.27 20.29
N GLN A 116 -5.14 -28.65 20.24
CA GLN A 116 -6.07 -28.22 19.18
C GLN A 116 -6.38 -26.73 19.28
N GLU A 117 -6.64 -26.22 20.48
CA GLU A 117 -6.84 -24.80 20.71
C GLU A 117 -5.59 -23.99 20.31
N LEU A 118 -4.40 -24.44 20.72
CA LEU A 118 -3.14 -23.81 20.36
C LEU A 118 -2.95 -23.74 18.84
N LYS A 119 -3.24 -24.83 18.11
CA LYS A 119 -3.18 -24.87 16.64
C LYS A 119 -4.14 -23.86 16.01
N ASN A 120 -5.37 -23.76 16.53
CA ASN A 120 -6.36 -22.81 16.05
C ASN A 120 -5.97 -21.36 16.33
N THR A 121 -5.44 -21.08 17.52
CA THR A 121 -4.95 -19.76 17.91
C THR A 121 -3.73 -19.35 17.07
N LYS A 122 -2.80 -20.26 16.80
CA LYS A 122 -1.68 -20.01 15.87
C LYS A 122 -2.16 -19.62 14.47
N LYS A 123 -3.16 -20.33 13.92
CA LYS A 123 -3.77 -19.99 12.61
C LYS A 123 -4.41 -18.60 12.63
N LYS A 124 -5.18 -18.27 13.68
CA LYS A 124 -5.80 -16.95 13.83
C LYS A 124 -4.74 -15.84 13.93
N ASN A 125 -3.68 -16.05 14.70
CA ASN A 125 -2.57 -15.11 14.83
C ASN A 125 -1.87 -14.86 13.48
N ALA A 126 -1.56 -15.93 12.73
CA ALA A 126 -0.99 -15.80 11.39
C ALA A 126 -1.87 -14.95 10.46
N LYS A 127 -3.20 -15.15 10.49
CA LYS A 127 -4.16 -14.33 9.72
C LYS A 127 -4.08 -12.85 10.14
N VAL A 128 -4.13 -12.56 11.43
CA VAL A 128 -4.02 -11.19 11.95
C VAL A 128 -2.70 -10.53 11.51
N ILE A 129 -1.57 -11.22 11.59
CA ILE A 129 -0.27 -10.73 11.12
C ILE A 129 -0.33 -10.38 9.63
N THR A 130 -0.93 -11.23 8.79
CA THR A 130 -1.06 -10.93 7.36
C THR A 130 -1.95 -9.72 7.09
N ASP A 131 -3.04 -9.56 7.84
CA ASP A 131 -3.94 -8.41 7.72
C ASP A 131 -3.26 -7.11 8.19
N ILE A 132 -2.48 -7.17 9.27
CA ILE A 132 -1.65 -6.03 9.73
C ILE A 132 -0.65 -5.62 8.65
N LYS A 133 0.05 -6.58 8.03
CA LYS A 133 1.00 -6.30 6.95
C LYS A 133 0.31 -5.61 5.76
N LYS A 134 -0.86 -6.09 5.35
CA LYS A 134 -1.66 -5.47 4.28
C LYS A 134 -2.10 -4.05 4.64
N LYS A 135 -2.60 -3.83 5.86
CA LYS A 135 -3.00 -2.50 6.33
C LYS A 135 -1.81 -1.55 6.37
N ARG A 136 -0.64 -2.01 6.84
CA ARG A 136 0.60 -1.22 6.86
C ARG A 136 1.05 -0.83 5.46
N GLN A 137 1.00 -1.74 4.50
CA GLN A 137 1.33 -1.45 3.09
C GLN A 137 0.40 -0.38 2.50
N ARG A 138 -0.91 -0.50 2.73
CA ARG A 138 -1.89 0.50 2.28
C ARG A 138 -1.66 1.88 2.91
N LEU A 139 -1.33 1.91 4.20
CA LEU A 139 -1.02 3.15 4.90
C LEU A 139 0.20 3.86 4.29
N LEU A 140 1.25 3.12 3.96
CA LEU A 140 2.42 3.69 3.28
C LEU A 140 2.07 4.28 1.91
N GLN A 141 1.32 3.54 1.09
CA GLN A 141 0.86 4.03 -0.21
C GLN A 141 0.01 5.30 -0.10
N LEU A 142 -0.85 5.40 0.92
CA LEU A 142 -1.64 6.60 1.17
C LEU A 142 -0.78 7.77 1.62
N ARG A 143 0.23 7.53 2.46
CA ARG A 143 1.20 8.55 2.87
C ARG A 143 1.95 9.11 1.67
N ASP A 144 2.42 8.26 0.77
CA ASP A 144 3.16 8.70 -0.42
C ASP A 144 2.27 9.55 -1.34
N LYS A 145 1.00 9.15 -1.52
CA LYS A 145 0.01 9.95 -2.26
C LYS A 145 -0.27 11.29 -1.60
N LEU A 146 -0.34 11.33 -0.27
CA LEU A 146 -0.53 12.57 0.49
C LEU A 146 0.65 13.52 0.28
N ILE A 147 1.89 13.04 0.42
CA ILE A 147 3.11 13.83 0.18
C ILE A 147 3.12 14.40 -1.25
N GLY A 148 2.74 13.58 -2.24
CA GLY A 148 2.63 14.03 -3.63
C GLY A 148 1.51 15.07 -3.86
N ALA A 149 0.41 15.00 -3.12
CA ALA A 149 -0.66 16.00 -3.16
C ALA A 149 -0.25 17.31 -2.48
N GLU A 150 0.35 17.26 -1.29
CA GLU A 150 0.85 18.42 -0.56
C GLU A 150 1.89 19.19 -1.39
N THR A 151 2.81 18.48 -2.04
CA THR A 151 3.81 19.10 -2.92
C THR A 151 3.16 19.85 -4.08
N ARG A 152 2.13 19.27 -4.70
CA ARG A 152 1.36 19.95 -5.77
C ARG A 152 0.61 21.16 -5.24
N MET A 153 -0.01 21.06 -4.06
CA MET A 153 -0.70 22.17 -3.42
C MET A 153 0.23 23.36 -3.17
N ILE A 154 1.44 23.12 -2.65
CA ILE A 154 2.45 24.17 -2.41
C ILE A 154 2.85 24.86 -3.73
N LYS A 155 3.02 24.10 -4.82
CA LYS A 155 3.33 24.67 -6.15
C LYS A 155 2.20 25.58 -6.64
N LEU A 156 0.97 25.10 -6.59
CA LEU A 156 -0.21 25.88 -7.01
C LEU A 156 -0.37 27.14 -6.16
N GLN A 157 -0.14 27.08 -4.85
CA GLN A 157 -0.19 28.24 -3.97
C GLN A 157 0.81 29.32 -4.41
N ARG A 158 2.04 28.91 -4.76
CA ARG A 158 3.09 29.81 -5.24
C ARG A 158 2.71 30.46 -6.57
N GLU A 159 2.23 29.66 -7.52
CA GLU A 159 1.76 30.16 -8.82
C GLU A 159 0.61 31.16 -8.66
N TYR A 160 -0.32 30.87 -7.75
CA TYR A 160 -1.41 31.78 -7.44
C TYR A 160 -0.91 33.12 -6.89
N THR A 161 0.05 33.11 -5.96
CA THR A 161 0.62 34.36 -5.42
C THR A 161 1.36 35.17 -6.50
N GLU A 162 2.09 34.51 -7.39
CA GLU A 162 2.80 35.17 -8.49
C GLU A 162 1.82 35.81 -9.50
N LEU A 163 0.74 35.10 -9.83
CA LEU A 163 -0.33 35.64 -10.68
C LEU A 163 -1.04 36.82 -10.04
N GLN A 164 -1.25 36.77 -8.73
CA GLN A 164 -1.87 37.86 -7.98
C GLN A 164 -0.98 39.11 -8.00
N GLU A 165 0.34 38.96 -7.81
CA GLU A 165 1.31 40.06 -7.93
C GLU A 165 1.30 40.66 -9.34
N ARG A 166 1.37 39.81 -10.38
CA ARG A 166 1.29 40.26 -11.78
C ARG A 166 0.01 41.02 -12.07
N LYS A 167 -1.13 40.57 -11.54
CA LYS A 167 -2.41 41.26 -11.68
C LYS A 167 -2.36 42.65 -11.05
N SER A 168 -1.81 42.78 -9.85
CA SER A 168 -1.64 44.08 -9.20
C SER A 168 -0.72 45.01 -9.98
N SER A 169 0.40 44.51 -10.51
CA SER A 169 1.29 45.30 -11.38
C SER A 169 0.59 45.77 -12.65
N LEU A 170 -0.26 44.93 -13.26
CA LEU A 170 -1.03 45.30 -14.44
C LEU A 170 -2.08 46.37 -14.14
N GLN A 171 -2.72 46.30 -12.96
CA GLN A 171 -3.65 47.34 -12.51
C GLN A 171 -2.92 48.69 -12.36
N GLN A 172 -1.76 48.70 -11.70
CA GLN A 172 -0.93 49.92 -11.57
C GLN A 172 -0.50 50.48 -12.93
N ALA A 173 -0.11 49.62 -13.87
CA ALA A 173 0.24 50.07 -15.23
C ALA A 173 -0.98 50.67 -15.96
N THR A 174 -2.18 50.12 -15.73
CA THR A 174 -3.41 50.64 -16.32
C THR A 174 -3.78 52.00 -15.73
N GLU A 175 -3.63 52.18 -14.42
CA GLU A 175 -3.82 53.46 -13.71
C GLU A 175 -2.85 54.52 -14.23
N LEU A 176 -1.56 54.18 -14.38
CA LEU A 176 -0.59 55.11 -14.97
C LEU A 176 -0.98 55.55 -16.39
N LEU A 177 -1.50 54.63 -17.21
CA LEU A 177 -1.95 54.95 -18.56
C LEU A 177 -3.21 55.82 -18.58
N THR A 178 -4.10 55.69 -17.59
CA THR A 178 -5.25 56.59 -17.45
C THR A 178 -4.79 57.98 -17.03
N ASP A 179 -3.89 58.08 -16.05
CA ASP A 179 -3.34 59.36 -15.56
C ASP A 179 -2.61 60.10 -16.69
N LEU A 180 -1.84 59.38 -17.51
CA LEU A 180 -1.17 59.95 -18.68
C LEU A 180 -2.15 60.45 -19.74
N LYS A 181 -3.28 59.77 -19.95
CA LYS A 181 -4.33 60.23 -20.87
C LYS A 181 -5.02 61.49 -20.36
N GLU A 182 -5.32 61.54 -19.07
CA GLU A 182 -5.90 62.74 -18.43
C GLU A 182 -4.93 63.92 -18.56
N LEU A 183 -3.66 63.74 -18.21
CA LEU A 183 -2.64 64.77 -18.37
C LEU A 183 -2.48 65.23 -19.82
N GLN A 184 -2.54 64.31 -20.78
CA GLN A 184 -2.49 64.66 -22.20
C GLN A 184 -3.68 65.53 -22.59
N GLN A 185 -4.89 65.20 -22.12
CA GLN A 185 -6.09 65.99 -22.39
C GLN A 185 -5.95 67.40 -21.80
N ASP A 186 -5.53 67.52 -20.54
CA ASP A 186 -5.30 68.80 -19.88
C ASP A 186 -4.29 69.68 -20.65
N CYS A 187 -3.24 69.06 -21.20
CA CYS A 187 -2.25 69.76 -22.03
C CYS A 187 -2.84 70.27 -23.36
N LEU A 188 -3.74 69.51 -23.97
CA LEU A 188 -4.42 69.91 -25.20
C LEU A 188 -5.39 71.07 -24.92
N ASP A 189 -6.18 70.95 -23.86
CA ASP A 189 -7.16 71.96 -23.44
C ASP A 189 -6.45 73.29 -23.10
N TYR A 190 -5.36 73.25 -22.32
CA TYR A 190 -4.54 74.43 -22.00
C TYR A 190 -3.98 75.13 -23.25
N ARG A 191 -3.54 74.35 -24.25
CA ARG A 191 -3.01 74.90 -25.51
C ARG A 191 -4.11 75.58 -26.33
N GLU A 192 -5.32 75.02 -26.35
CA GLU A 192 -6.48 75.64 -27.01
C GLU A 192 -6.82 76.99 -26.37
N GLU A 193 -6.79 77.07 -25.04
CA GLU A 193 -7.01 78.31 -24.30
C GLU A 193 -5.87 79.35 -24.50
N ASN A 194 -4.64 78.91 -24.82
CA ASN A 194 -3.44 79.76 -24.90
C ASN A 194 -2.68 79.67 -26.24
N PRO A 195 -3.29 80.03 -27.39
CA PRO A 195 -2.76 79.73 -28.72
C PRO A 195 -1.48 80.51 -29.11
N LYS A 196 -1.16 81.60 -28.40
CA LYS A 196 0.05 82.42 -28.65
C LYS A 196 1.18 82.14 -27.65
N GLY A 197 0.96 81.25 -26.68
CA GLY A 197 1.95 80.91 -25.66
C GLY A 197 3.11 80.10 -26.27
N LYS A 198 4.35 80.59 -26.10
CA LYS A 198 5.54 79.84 -26.52
C LYS A 198 5.76 78.67 -25.56
N VAL A 199 5.84 77.44 -26.07
CA VAL A 199 6.11 76.26 -25.25
C VAL A 199 7.55 76.32 -24.73
N VAL A 200 7.72 76.36 -23.41
CA VAL A 200 9.02 76.35 -22.74
C VAL A 200 9.07 75.12 -21.83
N TYR A 201 10.07 74.27 -22.04
CA TYR A 201 10.29 73.07 -21.25
C TYR A 201 11.33 73.35 -20.16
N GLY A 202 11.01 72.99 -18.92
CA GLY A 202 11.97 73.03 -17.82
C GLY A 202 13.05 71.96 -17.94
N THR A 203 14.17 72.14 -17.25
CA THR A 203 15.30 71.20 -17.25
C THR A 203 14.93 69.81 -16.70
N SER A 204 13.91 69.71 -15.85
CA SER A 204 13.37 68.45 -15.30
C SER A 204 12.09 67.97 -15.99
N SER A 205 11.75 68.53 -17.17
CA SER A 205 10.57 68.09 -17.91
C SER A 205 10.81 66.75 -18.60
N LEU A 206 9.74 65.97 -18.84
CA LEU A 206 9.85 64.68 -19.52
C LEU A 206 10.57 64.77 -20.88
N PRO A 207 10.31 65.76 -21.76
CA PRO A 207 11.10 65.91 -23.00
C PRO A 207 12.58 66.17 -22.76
N ALA A 208 12.95 66.92 -21.71
CA ALA A 208 14.35 67.15 -21.34
C ALA A 208 15.01 65.87 -20.81
N LEU A 209 14.33 65.12 -19.94
CA LEU A 209 14.82 63.85 -19.39
C LEU A 209 14.94 62.75 -20.45
N LEU A 210 14.03 62.71 -21.44
CA LEU A 210 14.11 61.79 -22.58
C LEU A 210 15.25 62.15 -23.56
N LEU A 211 15.59 63.44 -23.67
CA LEU A 211 16.74 63.88 -24.46
C LEU A 211 18.06 63.54 -23.74
N GLU A 212 18.10 63.71 -22.41
CA GLU A 212 19.25 63.37 -21.58
C GLU A 212 19.53 61.86 -21.57
N SER A 213 18.50 61.02 -21.42
CA SER A 213 18.66 59.57 -21.45
C SER A 213 19.14 59.05 -22.82
N ARG A 214 18.85 59.75 -23.92
CA ARG A 214 19.42 59.45 -25.25
C ARG A 214 20.92 59.75 -25.36
N GLY A 215 21.47 60.62 -24.52
CA GLY A 215 22.91 60.91 -24.46
C GLY A 215 23.71 59.90 -23.63
N ILE A 216 23.03 58.96 -22.97
CA ILE A 216 23.63 57.89 -22.17
C ILE A 216 23.60 56.59 -23.01
N LEU A 217 24.42 56.54 -24.06
CA LEU A 217 24.80 55.33 -24.78
C LEU A 217 26.30 55.34 -25.07
#